data_AF-A0A6V8LBA6-F1
#
_entry.id   AF-A0A6V8LBA6-F1
#
_cell.length_a   1.000
_cell.length_b   1.000
_cell.length_c   1.000
_cell.angle_alpha   90.00
_cell.angle_beta   90.00
_cell.angle_gamma   90.00
#
_symmetry.space_group_name_H-M   'P 1'
#
loop_
_entity.id
_entity.type
_entity.pdbx_description
1 polymer ?
#
loop_
_entity_poly.entity_id
_entity_poly.type
_entity_poly.pdbx_seq_one_letter_code
_entity_poly.pdbx_strand_id
1 'polypeptide(L)'
;MSGRFSPEVDAALREAGWTPDRRLPAEDIAAMRRAVADRMGTFGGRLDDSNAADPVLAEFGGLVIDGGRDGVDLAPRPFVLDPTLAAGSVETLIDVGRAMGTLLYPLGVEGLDEAVLAITNSGKIVSVDPTGEWLLGDTVEEALDVLVTGRRPRRVAPGNGRQPLWQPPPATEPDDLLPLGPSSARSERPSSCRARRPTCTTSGCRTRSPGSACSPPPAPATRASSRSPTGAG
;
A
#
# COMPACT_ATOMS: atom_id res chain seq x y z
N MET A 1 -13.21 -3.49 36.18
CA MET A 1 -12.70 -3.80 34.83
C MET A 1 -12.08 -2.52 34.30
N SER A 2 -10.80 -2.33 34.58
CA SER A 2 -10.09 -1.09 34.26
C SER A 2 -9.61 -1.18 32.82
N GLY A 3 -10.38 -0.59 31.90
CA GLY A 3 -10.16 -0.66 30.47
C GLY A 3 -9.04 0.28 30.03
N ARG A 4 -7.80 -0.24 29.96
CA ARG A 4 -6.70 0.41 29.23
C ARG A 4 -6.97 0.45 27.72
N PHE A 5 -7.70 -0.55 27.22
CA PHE A 5 -8.06 -0.73 25.82
C PHE A 5 -9.57 -0.64 25.62
N SER A 6 -9.98 -0.28 24.41
CA SER A 6 -11.36 -0.44 23.95
C SER A 6 -11.75 -1.92 23.93
N PRO A 7 -13.04 -2.27 24.07
CA PRO A 7 -13.49 -3.67 24.04
C PRO A 7 -13.04 -4.42 22.79
N GLU A 8 -13.01 -3.75 21.64
CA GLU A 8 -12.58 -4.29 20.35
C GLU A 8 -11.09 -4.65 20.35
N VAL A 9 -10.23 -3.75 20.83
CA VAL A 9 -8.79 -3.97 20.94
C VAL A 9 -8.48 -5.07 21.95
N ASP A 10 -9.14 -5.04 23.11
CA ASP A 10 -8.96 -6.04 24.18
C ASP A 10 -9.38 -7.44 23.70
N ALA A 11 -10.46 -7.56 22.92
CA ALA A 11 -10.87 -8.82 22.31
C ALA A 11 -9.84 -9.33 21.28
N ALA A 12 -9.43 -8.48 20.33
CA ALA A 12 -8.46 -8.84 19.30
C ALA A 12 -7.11 -9.28 19.89
N LEU A 13 -6.61 -8.57 20.91
CA LEU A 13 -5.40 -8.94 21.63
C LEU A 13 -5.54 -10.31 22.31
N ARG A 14 -6.66 -10.58 22.98
CA ARG A 14 -6.88 -11.88 23.63
C ARG A 14 -7.02 -13.03 22.64
N GLU A 15 -7.66 -12.81 21.49
CA GLU A 15 -7.73 -13.79 20.40
C GLU A 15 -6.34 -14.10 19.84
N ALA A 16 -5.45 -13.11 19.77
CA ALA A 16 -4.03 -13.26 19.44
C ALA A 16 -3.18 -13.90 20.57
N GLY A 17 -3.79 -14.27 21.70
CA GLY A 17 -3.12 -14.92 22.82
C GLY A 17 -2.44 -13.98 23.82
N TRP A 18 -2.71 -12.66 23.76
CA TRP A 18 -2.22 -11.70 24.76
C TRP A 18 -3.01 -11.80 26.07
N THR A 19 -2.30 -11.58 27.18
CA THR A 19 -2.88 -11.38 28.51
C THR A 19 -2.24 -10.15 29.16
N PRO A 20 -2.93 -9.44 30.07
CA PRO A 20 -2.38 -8.23 30.70
C PRO A 20 -1.04 -8.44 31.43
N ASP A 21 -0.84 -9.64 32.00
CA ASP A 21 0.37 -10.02 32.74
C ASP A 21 1.47 -10.61 31.83
N ARG A 22 1.20 -10.75 30.52
CA ARG A 22 2.19 -11.25 29.55
C ARG A 22 3.39 -10.32 29.51
N ARG A 23 4.58 -10.87 29.71
CA ARG A 23 5.85 -10.20 29.45
C ARG A 23 6.82 -11.19 28.81
N LEU A 24 7.39 -10.83 27.66
CA LEU A 24 8.49 -11.58 27.07
C LEU A 24 9.73 -11.48 27.97
N PRO A 25 10.49 -12.57 28.12
CA PRO A 25 11.79 -12.54 28.76
C PRO A 25 12.76 -11.56 28.09
N ALA A 26 13.64 -10.94 28.88
CA ALA A 26 14.59 -9.95 28.37
C ALA A 26 15.56 -10.54 27.33
N GLU A 27 15.89 -11.82 27.45
CA GLU A 27 16.73 -12.56 26.51
C GLU A 27 16.09 -12.70 25.13
N ASP A 28 14.77 -12.85 25.05
CA ASP A 28 14.02 -12.95 23.79
C ASP A 28 13.98 -11.59 23.10
N ILE A 29 13.73 -10.52 23.86
CA ILE A 29 13.81 -9.15 23.36
C ILE A 29 15.21 -8.85 22.85
N ALA A 30 16.25 -9.21 23.62
CA ALA A 30 17.64 -9.04 23.20
C ALA A 30 18.00 -9.88 21.97
N ALA A 31 17.38 -11.06 21.78
CA ALA A 31 17.55 -11.86 20.57
C ALA A 31 16.94 -11.17 19.34
N MET A 32 15.71 -10.65 19.46
CA MET A 32 15.07 -9.87 18.40
C MET A 32 15.88 -8.62 18.04
N ARG A 33 16.38 -7.87 19.04
CA ARG A 33 17.23 -6.70 18.82
C ARG A 33 18.52 -7.05 18.08
N ARG A 34 19.20 -8.14 18.48
CA ARG A 34 20.40 -8.62 17.79
C ARG A 34 20.11 -8.97 16.34
N ALA A 35 19.01 -9.68 16.06
CA ALA A 35 18.63 -10.02 14.69
C ALA A 35 18.41 -8.77 13.81
N VAL A 36 17.81 -7.71 14.36
CA VAL A 36 17.67 -6.42 13.67
C VAL A 36 19.02 -5.73 13.50
N ALA A 37 19.85 -5.68 14.55
CA ALA A 37 21.15 -4.99 14.54
C ALA A 37 22.19 -5.66 13.63
N ASP A 38 22.10 -6.99 13.45
CA ASP A 38 22.95 -7.76 12.54
C ASP A 38 22.62 -7.48 11.06
N ARG A 39 21.45 -6.90 10.79
CA ARG A 39 21.06 -6.51 9.45
C ARG A 39 21.69 -5.18 9.06
N MET A 40 22.47 -5.23 7.99
CA MET A 40 23.09 -4.07 7.37
C MET A 40 22.34 -3.73 6.08
N GLY A 41 22.09 -2.44 5.87
CA GLY A 41 21.61 -1.93 4.60
C GLY A 41 22.64 -2.12 3.48
N THR A 42 22.15 -2.16 2.25
CA THR A 42 22.87 -2.04 0.97
C THR A 42 24.02 -1.02 1.03
N PHE A 43 23.80 0.14 1.66
CA PHE A 43 24.81 1.21 1.76
C PHE A 43 25.59 1.23 3.09
N GLY A 44 25.58 0.13 3.84
CA GLY A 44 26.27 0.03 5.12
C GLY A 44 25.53 0.67 6.30
N GLY A 45 24.31 1.18 6.07
CA GLY A 45 23.45 1.73 7.11
C GLY A 45 23.04 0.66 8.12
N ARG A 46 22.83 1.08 9.36
CA ARG A 46 22.29 0.25 10.44
C ARG A 46 21.18 1.00 11.15
N LEU A 47 20.21 0.26 11.65
CA LEU A 47 19.15 0.82 12.48
C LEU A 47 19.70 1.06 13.87
N ASP A 48 19.50 2.27 14.36
CA ASP A 48 19.82 2.61 15.73
C ASP A 48 18.86 1.90 16.68
N ASP A 49 19.38 1.59 17.85
CA ASP A 49 18.62 0.92 18.86
C ASP A 49 17.71 1.92 19.60
N SER A 50 16.45 1.56 19.82
CA SER A 50 15.47 2.43 20.48
C SER A 50 15.01 1.81 21.80
N ASN A 51 15.37 2.45 22.91
CA ASN A 51 14.89 2.03 24.23
C ASN A 51 13.37 2.14 24.38
N ALA A 52 12.71 2.92 23.52
CA ALA A 52 11.25 3.02 23.49
C ALA A 52 10.59 1.72 23.00
N ALA A 53 11.31 0.87 22.25
CA ALA A 53 10.77 -0.39 21.73
C ALA A 53 10.66 -1.48 22.81
N ASP A 54 11.61 -1.54 23.74
CA ASP A 54 11.70 -2.58 24.78
C ASP A 54 10.38 -2.79 25.55
N PRO A 55 9.69 -1.77 26.09
CA PRO A 55 8.42 -1.99 26.80
C PRO A 55 7.31 -2.51 25.87
N VAL A 56 7.29 -2.09 24.61
CA VAL A 56 6.31 -2.55 23.61
C VAL A 56 6.57 -3.99 23.24
N LEU A 57 7.83 -4.35 22.96
CA LEU A 57 8.23 -5.71 22.64
C LEU A 57 8.03 -6.66 23.84
N ALA A 58 8.32 -6.19 25.05
CA ALA A 58 8.07 -6.97 26.25
C ALA A 58 6.60 -7.37 26.37
N GLU A 59 5.67 -6.46 26.10
CA GLU A 59 4.24 -6.75 26.27
C GLU A 59 3.62 -7.44 25.04
N PHE A 60 3.96 -6.99 23.83
CA PHE A 60 3.26 -7.34 22.59
C PHE A 60 4.13 -8.05 21.54
N GLY A 61 5.44 -8.20 21.79
CA GLY A 61 6.35 -8.83 20.85
C GLY A 61 5.90 -10.25 20.47
N GLY A 62 5.97 -10.59 19.18
CA GLY A 62 5.57 -11.89 18.61
C GLY A 62 4.06 -12.11 18.46
N LEU A 63 3.22 -11.13 18.79
CA LEU A 63 1.78 -11.25 18.55
C LEU A 63 1.46 -11.10 17.06
N VAL A 64 0.54 -11.95 16.59
CA VAL A 64 -0.05 -11.90 15.25
C VAL A 64 -1.52 -11.56 15.43
N ILE A 65 -1.95 -10.42 14.90
CA ILE A 65 -3.33 -9.94 14.99
C ILE A 65 -3.93 -10.02 13.59
N ASP A 66 -5.04 -10.74 13.47
CA ASP A 66 -5.77 -10.84 12.21
C ASP A 66 -6.51 -9.54 11.89
N GLY A 67 -6.64 -9.24 10.60
CA GLY A 67 -7.43 -8.11 10.12
C GLY A 67 -8.92 -8.41 10.25
N GLY A 68 -9.63 -7.57 11.01
CA GLY A 68 -11.09 -7.55 11.03
C GLY A 68 -11.68 -7.18 9.66
N ARG A 69 -12.94 -7.56 9.41
CA ARG A 69 -13.63 -7.26 8.13
C ARG A 69 -14.31 -5.90 8.11
N ASP A 70 -14.72 -5.40 9.27
CA ASP A 70 -15.52 -4.19 9.43
C ASP A 70 -14.70 -3.17 10.23
N GLY A 71 -14.12 -2.20 9.53
CA GLY A 71 -13.44 -1.07 10.17
C GLY A 71 -14.26 0.21 10.12
N VAL A 72 -13.85 1.21 10.91
CA VAL A 72 -14.53 2.50 11.00
C VAL A 72 -14.35 3.32 9.72
N ASP A 73 -13.10 3.50 9.28
CA ASP A 73 -12.75 4.29 8.08
C ASP A 73 -12.10 3.44 6.98
N LEU A 74 -11.28 2.47 7.38
CA LEU A 74 -10.48 1.59 6.54
C LEU A 74 -10.70 0.13 6.98
N ALA A 75 -10.60 -0.82 6.05
CA ALA A 75 -10.60 -2.23 6.42
C ALA A 75 -9.35 -2.54 7.28
N PRO A 76 -9.50 -3.06 8.52
CA PRO A 76 -8.38 -3.43 9.36
C PRO A 76 -7.51 -4.47 8.67
N ARG A 77 -6.20 -4.23 8.63
CA ARG A 77 -5.23 -5.14 8.00
C ARG A 77 -4.61 -6.05 9.07
N PRO A 78 -4.27 -7.31 8.74
CA PRO A 78 -3.52 -8.14 9.67
C PRO A 78 -2.14 -7.52 9.92
N PHE A 79 -1.63 -7.66 11.14
CA PHE A 79 -0.30 -7.16 11.50
C PHE A 79 0.41 -8.07 12.49
N VAL A 80 1.73 -8.02 12.48
CA VAL A 80 2.61 -8.82 13.32
C VAL A 80 3.56 -7.89 14.04
N LEU A 81 3.64 -8.01 15.37
CA LEU A 81 4.56 -7.25 16.20
C LEU A 81 5.86 -8.03 16.43
N ASP A 82 6.55 -8.34 15.33
CA ASP A 82 7.87 -8.96 15.34
C ASP A 82 8.85 -8.08 14.54
N PRO A 83 9.82 -7.41 15.20
CA PRO A 83 10.74 -6.50 14.55
C PRO A 83 11.67 -7.20 13.57
N THR A 84 11.87 -8.52 13.68
CA THR A 84 12.74 -9.29 12.80
C THR A 84 12.18 -9.43 11.39
N LEU A 85 10.85 -9.39 11.24
CA LEU A 85 10.18 -9.38 9.93
C LEU A 85 10.46 -8.09 9.15
N ALA A 86 10.59 -6.98 9.86
CA ALA A 86 10.89 -5.67 9.29
C ALA A 86 12.39 -5.34 9.21
N ALA A 87 13.28 -6.27 9.60
CA ALA A 87 14.72 -6.04 9.59
C ALA A 87 15.26 -5.69 8.19
N GLY A 88 14.60 -6.16 7.12
CA GLY A 88 14.97 -5.85 5.74
C GLY A 88 14.81 -4.38 5.33
N SER A 89 14.13 -3.56 6.13
CA SER A 89 13.70 -2.20 5.78
C SER A 89 14.67 -1.11 6.26
N VAL A 90 15.97 -1.43 6.35
CA VAL A 90 17.00 -0.56 6.94
C VAL A 90 17.05 0.82 6.28
N GLU A 91 17.21 0.87 4.95
CA GLU A 91 17.29 2.14 4.21
C GLU A 91 16.02 2.97 4.38
N THR A 92 14.87 2.32 4.23
CA THR A 92 13.56 2.96 4.32
C THR A 92 13.40 3.64 5.68
N LEU A 93 13.68 2.93 6.77
CA LEU A 93 13.53 3.46 8.12
C LEU A 93 14.57 4.55 8.44
N ILE A 94 15.80 4.46 7.92
CA ILE A 94 16.80 5.53 8.04
C ILE A 94 16.33 6.79 7.31
N ASP A 95 15.85 6.66 6.07
CA ASP A 95 15.46 7.81 5.25
C ASP A 95 14.16 8.47 5.73
N VAL A 96 13.19 7.66 6.21
CA VAL A 96 11.97 8.18 6.84
C VAL A 96 12.30 8.79 8.19
N GLY A 97 13.12 8.15 9.01
CA GLY A 97 13.58 8.72 10.28
C GLY A 97 14.26 10.08 10.08
N ARG A 98 15.18 10.18 9.10
CA ARG A 98 15.83 11.45 8.73
C ARG A 98 14.81 12.50 8.28
N ALA A 99 13.81 12.12 7.50
CA ALA A 99 12.73 13.03 7.06
C ALA A 99 11.89 13.55 8.22
N MET A 100 11.64 12.69 9.22
CA MET A 100 10.88 13.01 10.43
C MET A 100 11.72 13.70 11.52
N GLY A 101 13.05 13.77 11.35
CA GLY A 101 13.96 14.30 12.36
C GLY A 101 14.06 13.43 13.62
N THR A 102 13.84 12.12 13.51
CA THR A 102 13.92 11.15 14.61
C THR A 102 14.56 9.85 14.14
N LEU A 103 15.04 9.04 15.08
CA LEU A 103 15.38 7.65 14.81
C LEU A 103 14.11 6.79 14.85
N LEU A 104 14.08 5.77 14.00
CA LEU A 104 13.01 4.79 13.90
C LEU A 104 13.58 3.39 14.17
N TYR A 105 12.85 2.64 14.99
CA TYR A 105 13.11 1.23 15.23
C TYR A 105 11.91 0.40 14.77
N PRO A 106 12.10 -0.70 14.03
CA PRO A 106 11.00 -1.54 13.57
C PRO A 106 10.31 -2.21 14.74
N LEU A 107 8.98 -2.27 14.73
CA LEU A 107 8.19 -3.10 15.63
C LEU A 107 7.61 -4.34 14.93
N GLY A 108 7.47 -4.27 13.61
CA GLY A 108 7.01 -5.38 12.79
C GLY A 108 6.37 -4.90 11.51
N VAL A 109 5.33 -5.60 11.06
CA VAL A 109 4.77 -5.47 9.70
C VAL A 109 3.24 -5.46 9.74
N GLU A 110 2.64 -4.78 8.77
CA GLU A 110 1.19 -4.64 8.60
C GLU A 110 0.82 -4.95 7.14
N GLY A 111 -0.34 -5.56 6.92
CA GLY A 111 -0.88 -5.82 5.59
C GLY A 111 -0.12 -6.90 4.84
N LEU A 112 0.36 -7.95 5.51
CA LEU A 112 1.16 -9.02 4.89
C LEU A 112 2.47 -8.48 4.26
N ASP A 113 3.26 -7.77 5.07
CA ASP A 113 4.53 -7.13 4.67
C ASP A 113 4.40 -5.95 3.70
N GLU A 114 3.18 -5.43 3.46
CA GLU A 114 2.96 -4.23 2.65
C GLU A 114 3.45 -2.94 3.32
N ALA A 115 3.42 -2.91 4.66
CA ALA A 115 3.83 -1.77 5.46
C ALA A 115 4.68 -2.20 6.66
N VAL A 116 5.59 -1.32 7.07
CA VAL A 116 6.45 -1.51 8.24
C VAL A 116 5.91 -0.68 9.40
N LEU A 117 5.67 -1.34 10.53
CA LEU A 117 5.38 -0.68 11.79
C LEU A 117 6.69 -0.29 12.47
N ALA A 118 6.82 0.96 12.89
CA ALA A 118 8.02 1.47 13.55
C ALA A 118 7.68 2.39 14.72
N ILE A 119 8.61 2.45 15.68
CA ILE A 119 8.54 3.33 16.85
C ILE A 119 9.64 4.38 16.78
N THR A 120 9.27 5.62 17.08
CA THR A 120 10.22 6.72 17.24
C THR A 120 10.91 6.65 18.60
N ASN A 121 12.06 7.32 18.76
CA ASN A 121 12.69 7.45 20.09
C ASN A 121 11.79 8.13 21.14
N SER A 122 10.77 8.88 20.69
CA SER A 122 9.77 9.51 21.56
C SER A 122 8.60 8.59 21.95
N GLY A 123 8.54 7.36 21.42
CA GLY A 123 7.46 6.40 21.69
C GLY A 123 6.28 6.42 20.72
N LYS A 124 6.22 7.40 19.81
CA LYS A 124 5.20 7.48 18.75
C LYS A 124 5.31 6.29 17.79
N ILE A 125 4.17 5.74 17.37
CA ILE A 125 4.10 4.61 16.44
C ILE A 125 3.68 5.10 15.05
N VAL A 126 4.42 4.66 14.03
CA VAL A 126 4.15 4.97 12.62
C VAL A 126 4.04 3.70 11.79
N SER A 127 3.19 3.74 10.76
CA SER A 127 3.19 2.79 9.66
C SER A 127 3.86 3.44 8.45
N VAL A 128 4.77 2.72 7.81
CA VAL A 128 5.54 3.17 6.66
C VAL A 128 5.25 2.25 5.49
N ASP A 129 4.67 2.80 4.44
CA ASP A 129 4.30 2.08 3.23
C ASP A 129 4.71 2.86 1.97
N PRO A 130 4.55 2.30 0.76
CA PRO A 130 4.93 2.99 -0.48
C PRO A 130 4.20 4.33 -0.74
N THR A 131 3.09 4.60 -0.04
CA THR A 131 2.32 5.85 -0.16
C THR A 131 2.80 6.93 0.83
N GLY A 132 3.58 6.53 1.83
CA GLY A 132 4.28 7.42 2.74
C GLY A 132 4.27 6.92 4.19
N GLU A 133 4.46 7.88 5.09
CA GLU A 133 4.50 7.66 6.52
C GLU A 133 3.20 8.15 7.20
N TRP A 134 2.67 7.30 8.08
CA TRP A 134 1.39 7.50 8.75
C TRP A 134 1.57 7.35 10.26
N LEU A 135 1.24 8.39 11.02
CA LEU A 135 1.17 8.31 12.47
C LEU A 135 -0.08 7.54 12.89
N LEU A 136 0.14 6.44 13.58
CA LEU A 136 -0.92 5.61 14.16
C LEU A 136 -1.32 6.12 15.54
N GLY A 137 -0.34 6.55 16.34
CA GLY A 137 -0.61 7.03 17.69
C GLY A 137 0.64 7.63 18.34
N ASP A 138 0.40 8.49 19.33
CA ASP A 138 1.47 8.98 20.20
C ASP A 138 1.87 7.93 21.25
N THR A 139 1.02 6.92 21.48
CA THR A 139 1.28 5.75 22.31
C THR A 139 0.94 4.44 21.59
N VAL A 140 1.35 3.31 22.17
CA VAL A 140 1.02 1.97 21.65
C VAL A 140 -0.48 1.68 21.71
N GLU A 141 -1.18 2.17 22.73
CA GLU A 141 -2.63 1.99 22.90
C GLU A 141 -3.40 2.68 21.77
N GLU A 142 -3.05 3.93 21.47
CA GLU A 142 -3.65 4.68 20.36
C GLU A 142 -3.38 3.99 19.01
N ALA A 143 -2.14 3.51 18.82
CA ALA A 143 -1.77 2.81 17.59
C ALA A 143 -2.54 1.49 17.42
N LEU A 144 -2.72 0.73 18.50
CA LEU A 144 -3.51 -0.50 18.49
C LEU A 144 -4.99 -0.22 18.22
N ASP A 145 -5.57 0.86 18.78
CA ASP A 145 -6.94 1.27 18.45
C ASP A 145 -7.08 1.56 16.95
N VAL A 146 -6.14 2.32 16.36
CA VAL A 146 -6.14 2.62 14.93
C VAL A 146 -6.04 1.35 14.08
N LEU A 147 -5.10 0.45 14.39
CA LEU A 147 -4.86 -0.78 13.63
C LEU A 147 -6.03 -1.76 13.70
N VAL A 148 -6.58 -1.98 14.90
CA VAL A 148 -7.65 -2.97 15.13
C VAL A 148 -9.00 -2.46 14.63
N THR A 149 -9.33 -1.20 14.91
CA THR A 149 -10.64 -0.63 14.54
C THR A 149 -10.66 -0.09 13.10
N GLY A 150 -9.50 0.01 12.45
CA GLY A 150 -9.40 0.55 11.09
C GLY A 150 -9.76 2.04 11.02
N ARG A 151 -9.45 2.82 12.07
CA ARG A 151 -9.55 4.29 12.00
C ARG A 151 -8.51 4.83 11.04
N ARG A 152 -8.80 5.97 10.41
CA ARG A 152 -7.87 6.58 9.47
C ARG A 152 -6.65 7.16 10.21
N PRO A 153 -5.41 6.72 9.91
CA PRO A 153 -4.22 7.28 10.52
C PRO A 153 -3.92 8.68 9.98
N ARG A 154 -3.15 9.47 10.75
CA ARG A 154 -2.76 10.82 10.36
C ARG A 154 -1.48 10.78 9.54
N ARG A 155 -1.48 11.37 8.35
CA ARG A 155 -0.23 11.49 7.57
C ARG A 155 0.79 12.31 8.35
N VAL A 156 2.04 11.82 8.45
CA VAL A 156 3.10 12.64 9.07
C VAL A 156 3.40 13.80 8.13
N ALA A 157 3.41 15.02 8.66
CA ALA A 157 3.88 16.16 7.89
C ALA A 157 5.39 15.98 7.66
N PRO A 158 5.91 16.26 6.46
CA PRO A 158 7.35 16.23 6.25
C PRO A 158 8.00 17.15 7.29
N GLY A 159 9.01 16.64 7.99
CA GLY A 159 9.88 17.49 8.78
C GLY A 159 10.51 18.55 7.87
N ASN A 160 10.96 19.65 8.45
CA ASN A 160 11.68 20.72 7.76
C ASN A 160 12.90 20.26 6.93
N GLY A 161 13.32 18.99 7.02
CA GLY A 161 14.41 18.39 6.26
C GLY A 161 14.07 17.78 4.89
N ARG A 162 12.79 17.58 4.52
CA ARG A 162 12.39 17.17 3.16
C ARG A 162 11.28 18.07 2.63
N GLN A 163 11.65 19.17 1.98
CA GLN A 163 10.79 19.67 0.93
C GLN A 163 10.82 18.66 -0.23
N PRO A 164 9.68 18.35 -0.87
CA PRO A 164 9.70 17.54 -2.08
C PRO A 164 10.67 18.17 -3.09
N LEU A 165 11.73 17.45 -3.47
CA LEU A 165 12.61 17.88 -4.58
C LEU A 165 11.82 17.92 -5.89
N TRP A 166 10.77 17.10 -5.97
CA TRP A 166 9.76 17.17 -7.01
C TRP A 166 8.50 17.82 -6.44
N GLN A 167 8.20 19.02 -6.91
CA GLN A 167 6.86 19.58 -6.78
C GLN A 167 6.06 19.07 -7.98
N PRO A 168 4.84 18.52 -7.79
CA PRO A 168 3.96 18.31 -8.92
C PRO A 168 3.81 19.64 -9.64
N PRO A 169 3.81 19.66 -10.99
CA PRO A 169 3.45 20.87 -11.69
C PRO A 169 2.09 21.35 -11.14
N PRO A 170 1.86 22.68 -11.05
CA PRO A 170 0.55 23.18 -10.67
C PRO A 170 -0.50 22.48 -11.53
N ALA A 171 -1.66 22.18 -10.94
CA ALA A 171 -2.76 21.54 -11.66
C ALA A 171 -2.91 22.27 -13.00
N THR A 172 -2.60 21.55 -14.08
CA THR A 172 -2.70 22.10 -15.43
C THR A 172 -4.16 22.45 -15.61
N GLU A 173 -4.47 23.73 -15.82
CA GLU A 173 -5.85 24.11 -16.14
C GLU A 173 -6.27 23.27 -17.35
N PRO A 174 -7.53 22.83 -17.43
CA PRO A 174 -7.99 21.94 -18.49
C PRO A 174 -7.68 22.48 -19.90
N ASP A 175 -7.49 23.80 -20.05
CA ASP A 175 -7.13 24.47 -21.30
C ASP A 175 -5.66 24.29 -21.72
N ASP A 176 -4.77 23.93 -20.80
CA ASP A 176 -3.34 23.66 -21.06
C ASP A 176 -3.05 22.17 -21.32
N LEU A 177 -4.08 21.31 -21.24
CA LEU A 177 -3.97 19.93 -21.68
C LEU A 177 -3.92 19.91 -23.21
N LEU A 178 -2.78 19.46 -23.77
CA LEU A 178 -2.73 19.09 -25.18
C LEU A 178 -3.90 18.15 -25.47
N PRO A 179 -4.70 18.40 -26.52
CA PRO A 179 -5.83 17.55 -26.81
C PRO A 179 -5.30 16.13 -26.97
N LEU A 180 -5.74 15.24 -26.08
CA LEU A 180 -5.60 13.81 -26.31
C LEU A 180 -6.20 13.59 -27.69
N GLY A 181 -5.35 13.23 -28.66
CA GLY A 181 -5.78 12.99 -30.04
C GLY A 181 -7.04 12.13 -30.05
N PRO A 182 -7.91 12.27 -31.07
CA PRO A 182 -9.26 11.73 -31.03
C PRO A 182 -9.21 10.31 -30.48
N SER A 183 -9.89 10.10 -29.33
CA SER A 183 -10.08 8.78 -28.76
C SER A 183 -10.47 7.90 -29.91
N SER A 184 -9.57 6.99 -30.33
CA SER A 184 -9.84 6.11 -31.45
C SER A 184 -11.10 5.37 -31.02
N ALA A 185 -12.24 5.78 -31.59
CA ALA A 185 -13.54 5.28 -31.22
C ALA A 185 -13.39 3.78 -31.21
N ARG A 186 -13.58 3.20 -30.02
CA ARG A 186 -13.60 1.75 -29.82
C ARG A 186 -14.44 1.23 -30.97
N SER A 187 -13.79 0.58 -31.94
CA SER A 187 -14.46 0.04 -33.11
C SER A 187 -15.51 -0.90 -32.53
N GLU A 188 -16.75 -0.43 -32.49
CA GLU A 188 -17.90 -1.26 -32.21
C GLU A 188 -17.88 -2.27 -33.33
N ARG A 189 -17.29 -3.43 -33.04
CA ARG A 189 -17.36 -4.57 -33.93
C ARG A 189 -18.85 -4.74 -34.25
N PRO A 190 -19.25 -4.72 -35.53
CA PRO A 190 -20.64 -4.95 -35.86
C PRO A 190 -21.11 -6.24 -35.20
N SER A 191 -22.31 -6.18 -34.62
CA SER A 191 -22.95 -7.21 -33.79
C SER A 191 -23.03 -8.61 -34.43
N SER A 192 -22.70 -8.72 -35.72
CA SER A 192 -22.66 -9.96 -36.50
C SER A 192 -21.45 -10.85 -36.20
N CYS A 193 -20.40 -10.36 -35.53
CA CYS A 193 -19.22 -11.15 -35.17
C CYS A 193 -19.16 -11.58 -33.68
N ARG A 194 -20.30 -11.66 -32.98
CA ARG A 194 -20.34 -12.46 -31.74
C ARG A 194 -20.34 -13.94 -32.12
N ALA A 195 -19.21 -14.60 -31.92
CA ALA A 195 -19.18 -16.06 -31.82
C ALA A 195 -20.19 -16.47 -30.74
N ARG A 196 -21.29 -17.12 -31.14
CA ARG A 196 -22.26 -17.70 -30.20
C ARG A 196 -21.52 -18.76 -29.38
N ARG A 197 -21.54 -18.64 -28.05
CA ARG A 197 -20.97 -19.64 -27.14
C ARG A 197 -21.67 -20.99 -27.40
N PRO A 198 -20.94 -22.11 -27.46
CA PRO A 198 -21.57 -23.42 -27.54
C PRO A 198 -22.36 -23.68 -26.25
N THR A 199 -23.63 -24.03 -26.37
CA THR A 199 -24.44 -24.56 -25.27
C THR A 199 -24.03 -26.00 -25.03
N CYS A 200 -23.47 -26.29 -23.85
CA CYS A 200 -23.23 -27.66 -23.41
C CYS A 200 -24.33 -28.08 -22.43
N THR A 201 -24.96 -29.22 -22.72
CA THR A 201 -25.80 -29.95 -21.76
C THR A 201 -25.07 -31.21 -21.31
N THR A 202 -25.54 -31.84 -20.23
CA THR A 202 -24.88 -32.93 -19.48
C THR A 202 -24.58 -34.21 -20.30
N SER A 203 -24.92 -34.26 -21.60
CA SER A 203 -24.66 -35.42 -22.48
C SER A 203 -23.61 -35.16 -23.57
N GLY A 204 -22.86 -34.05 -23.53
CA GLY A 204 -21.67 -33.82 -24.37
C GLY A 204 -21.80 -32.68 -25.39
N CYS A 205 -20.67 -32.02 -25.70
CA CYS A 205 -20.61 -30.85 -26.60
C CYS A 205 -20.32 -31.27 -28.05
N ARG A 206 -21.06 -30.72 -29.03
CA ARG A 206 -20.73 -30.82 -30.47
C ARG A 206 -20.29 -29.47 -31.02
N THR A 207 -19.16 -29.43 -31.71
CA THR A 207 -18.67 -28.27 -32.49
C THR A 207 -19.25 -28.30 -33.91
N ARG A 208 -19.80 -27.17 -34.37
CA ARG A 208 -20.22 -26.96 -35.77
C ARG A 208 -19.04 -26.37 -36.57
N SER A 209 -18.74 -26.91 -37.75
CA SER A 209 -17.64 -26.49 -38.62
C SER A 209 -17.77 -25.03 -39.12
N PRO A 210 -16.65 -24.32 -39.40
CA PRO A 210 -16.67 -22.93 -39.83
C PRO A 210 -16.96 -22.83 -41.33
N GLY A 211 -17.94 -22.01 -41.72
CA GLY A 211 -18.26 -21.72 -43.12
C GLY A 211 -18.26 -20.21 -43.39
N SER A 212 -17.38 -19.82 -44.31
CA SER A 212 -17.37 -18.61 -45.14
C SER A 212 -16.91 -17.27 -44.53
N ALA A 213 -15.80 -16.79 -45.12
CA ALA A 213 -15.13 -15.53 -44.89
C ALA A 213 -15.96 -14.29 -45.28
N CYS A 214 -15.86 -13.23 -44.48
CA CYS A 214 -16.35 -11.89 -44.83
C CYS A 214 -15.39 -11.23 -45.82
N SER A 215 -15.91 -10.76 -46.96
CA SER A 215 -15.17 -9.85 -47.86
C SER A 215 -15.21 -8.42 -47.32
N PRO A 216 -14.14 -7.61 -47.47
CA PRO A 216 -14.16 -6.20 -47.08
C PRO A 216 -14.96 -5.33 -48.07
N PRO A 217 -15.52 -4.19 -47.63
CA PRO A 217 -16.21 -3.24 -48.51
C PRO A 217 -15.22 -2.42 -49.37
N PRO A 218 -15.66 -1.89 -50.54
CA PRO A 218 -14.79 -1.10 -51.41
C PRO A 218 -14.53 0.31 -50.86
N ALA A 219 -13.35 0.84 -51.17
CA ALA A 219 -12.90 2.18 -50.75
C ALA A 219 -13.68 3.32 -51.44
N PRO A 220 -13.86 4.49 -50.78
CA PRO A 220 -14.58 5.62 -51.36
C PRO A 220 -13.75 6.35 -52.44
N ALA A 221 -14.46 6.83 -53.47
CA ALA A 221 -13.89 7.55 -54.62
C ALA A 221 -13.41 8.96 -54.26
N THR A 222 -12.16 9.28 -54.61
CA THR A 222 -11.54 10.60 -54.50
C THR A 222 -12.11 11.57 -55.53
N ARG A 223 -12.72 12.66 -55.09
CA ARG A 223 -13.22 13.74 -55.96
C ARG A 223 -12.07 14.71 -56.25
N ALA A 224 -11.60 14.73 -57.50
CA ALA A 224 -10.62 15.70 -57.98
C ALA A 224 -11.22 17.12 -57.97
N SER A 225 -10.59 18.04 -57.24
CA SER A 225 -10.83 19.48 -57.42
C SER A 225 -9.77 20.05 -58.35
N SER A 226 -10.21 20.40 -59.55
CA SER A 226 -9.48 21.25 -60.48
C SER A 226 -9.71 22.72 -60.12
N ARG A 227 -8.63 23.47 -59.86
CA ARG A 227 -8.58 24.91 -60.11
C ARG A 227 -7.24 25.26 -60.75
N SER A 228 -7.37 25.80 -61.96
CA SER A 228 -6.31 26.28 -62.85
C SER A 228 -5.64 27.57 -62.34
N PRO A 229 -4.47 27.93 -62.89
CA PRO A 229 -3.67 29.06 -62.43
C PRO A 229 -4.08 30.37 -63.14
N THR A 230 -3.84 31.51 -62.49
CA THR A 230 -3.73 32.81 -63.17
C THR A 230 -2.56 33.54 -62.53
N GLY A 231 -1.54 33.81 -63.35
CA GLY A 231 -0.28 34.36 -62.91
C GLY A 231 -0.11 35.85 -63.22
N ALA A 232 1.11 36.28 -62.93
CA ALA A 232 1.86 37.42 -63.45
C ALA A 232 1.34 38.83 -63.16
N GLY A 233 2.18 39.55 -62.42
CA GLY A 233 2.17 40.99 -62.18
C GLY A 233 3.24 41.31 -61.15
#